data_AF-A0A061P8A5-F1
#
_entry.id   AF-A0A061P8A5-F1
#
_cell.length_a   1.000
_cell.length_b   1.000
_cell.length_c   1.000
_cell.angle_alpha   90.00
_cell.angle_beta   90.00
_cell.angle_gamma   90.00
#
_symmetry.space_group_name_H-M   'P 1'
#
loop_
_entity.id
_entity.type
_entity.pdbx_description
1 polymer ?
#
loop_
_entity_poly.entity_id
_entity_poly.type
_entity_poly.pdbx_seq_one_letter_code
_entity_poly.pdbx_strand_id
1 'polypeptide(L)'
;MDTSRKRYFYCRSLHHSLEPMNWPRIKENGFDLNIKREDLPFFITFFRELHSYYADRASWVPESYQRYMDEIAQFFKEQSNEMIYCSSIQTEAKSYVIPFTDFVAAFMLADEAFERIFKESKQMEHHFEKVLTYYKRFNLLADANKAQFILDHLPELVYHHD
;
A
#
# COMPACT_ATOMS: atom_id res chain seq x y z
N MET A 1 37.13 -1.60 -4.79
CA MET A 1 36.64 -2.32 -5.98
C MET A 1 36.10 -3.64 -5.47
N ASP A 2 34.84 -4.03 -5.61
CA ASP A 2 33.76 -3.54 -6.43
C ASP A 2 32.43 -3.95 -5.76
N THR A 3 31.44 -3.07 -5.79
CA THR A 3 30.10 -3.26 -5.27
C THR A 3 29.28 -4.11 -6.23
N SER A 4 29.07 -5.40 -5.93
CA SER A 4 28.00 -6.15 -6.60
C SER A 4 26.80 -6.28 -5.65
N ARG A 5 25.91 -5.26 -5.67
CA ARG A 5 24.56 -5.39 -5.13
C ARG A 5 23.88 -6.57 -5.84
N LYS A 6 23.57 -7.65 -5.11
CA LYS A 6 22.74 -8.73 -5.67
C LYS A 6 21.38 -8.13 -6.03
N ARG A 7 21.09 -8.09 -7.33
CA ARG A 7 19.77 -7.77 -7.88
C ARG A 7 18.91 -9.02 -7.73
N TYR A 8 17.83 -8.94 -6.96
CA TYR A 8 16.84 -10.00 -6.91
C TYR A 8 15.86 -9.77 -8.07
N PHE A 9 15.80 -10.72 -8.99
CA PHE A 9 14.78 -10.77 -10.03
C PHE A 9 13.60 -11.55 -9.46
N TYR A 10 12.48 -10.87 -9.20
CA TYR A 10 11.23 -11.57 -8.89
C TYR A 10 10.63 -12.12 -10.19
N CYS A 11 10.54 -13.44 -10.27
CA CYS A 11 9.86 -14.13 -11.36
C CYS A 11 8.38 -14.26 -10.99
N ARG A 12 7.49 -13.66 -11.78
CA ARG A 12 6.03 -13.74 -11.61
C ARG A 12 5.64 -15.22 -11.68
N SER A 13 5.14 -15.79 -10.57
CA SER A 13 4.69 -17.19 -10.56
C SER A 13 3.46 -17.36 -11.45
N LEU A 14 3.64 -18.06 -12.57
CA LEU A 14 2.56 -18.59 -13.40
C LEU A 14 2.05 -19.96 -12.91
N HIS A 15 2.46 -20.41 -11.72
CA HIS A 15 2.05 -21.69 -11.14
C HIS A 15 1.18 -21.43 -9.91
N HIS A 16 -0.14 -21.55 -10.08
CA HIS A 16 -1.09 -21.51 -8.97
C HIS A 16 -1.12 -22.90 -8.32
N SER A 17 -0.20 -23.13 -7.39
CA SER A 17 -0.46 -24.04 -6.28
C SER A 17 -1.51 -23.34 -5.41
N LEU A 18 -2.71 -23.92 -5.28
CA LEU A 18 -3.74 -23.46 -4.35
C LEU A 18 -3.30 -23.80 -2.93
N GLU A 19 -2.28 -23.11 -2.44
CA GLU A 19 -1.88 -23.21 -1.04
C GLU A 19 -2.83 -22.35 -0.19
N PRO A 20 -3.18 -22.79 1.03
CA PRO A 20 -3.98 -22.00 1.95
C PRO A 20 -3.33 -20.63 2.17
N MET A 21 -4.06 -19.57 1.82
CA MET A 21 -3.64 -18.21 2.07
C MET A 21 -3.77 -17.94 3.58
N ASN A 22 -2.65 -17.76 4.28
CA ASN A 22 -2.62 -17.47 5.71
C ASN A 22 -2.07 -16.07 5.98
N TRP A 23 -2.28 -15.57 7.19
CA TRP A 23 -2.03 -14.16 7.52
C TRP A 23 -0.58 -13.69 7.31
N PRO A 24 0.47 -14.39 7.79
CA PRO A 24 1.86 -14.01 7.50
C PRO A 24 2.14 -13.96 6.00
N ARG A 25 1.57 -14.90 5.23
CA ARG A 25 1.77 -14.99 3.79
C ARG A 25 1.03 -13.90 3.01
N ILE A 26 -0.10 -13.40 3.50
CA ILE A 26 -0.78 -12.22 2.94
C ILE A 26 0.05 -10.96 3.19
N LYS A 27 0.76 -10.89 4.33
CA LYS A 27 1.68 -9.77 4.61
C LYS A 27 2.96 -9.83 3.79
N GLU A 28 3.48 -11.02 3.53
CA GLU A 28 4.72 -11.21 2.76
C GLU A 28 4.49 -11.13 1.24
N ASN A 29 3.30 -11.49 0.76
CA ASN A 29 2.95 -11.36 -0.65
C ASN A 29 2.33 -9.99 -0.93
N GLY A 30 2.84 -9.35 -1.97
CA GLY A 30 2.47 -7.99 -2.31
C GLY A 30 3.19 -7.52 -3.57
N PHE A 31 3.14 -6.22 -3.81
CA PHE A 31 3.80 -5.62 -4.95
C PHE A 31 4.46 -4.29 -4.58
N ASP A 32 5.46 -3.96 -5.39
CA ASP A 32 6.24 -2.74 -5.24
C ASP A 32 5.70 -1.65 -6.17
N LEU A 33 5.26 -0.52 -5.59
CA LEU A 33 4.92 0.67 -6.34
C LEU A 33 6.14 1.61 -6.44
N ASN A 34 6.70 1.73 -7.65
CA ASN A 34 7.80 2.64 -7.93
C ASN A 34 7.30 4.08 -8.13
N ILE A 35 7.72 4.98 -7.25
CA ILE A 35 7.41 6.41 -7.30
C ILE A 35 8.64 7.23 -7.69
N LYS A 36 8.44 8.29 -8.46
CA LYS A 36 9.52 9.23 -8.79
C LYS A 36 9.82 10.11 -7.58
N ARG A 37 11.09 10.49 -7.41
CA ARG A 37 11.51 11.38 -6.32
C ARG A 37 10.76 12.72 -6.32
N GLU A 38 10.52 13.29 -7.49
CA GLU A 38 9.79 14.56 -7.66
C GLU A 38 8.33 14.51 -7.16
N ASP A 39 7.78 13.31 -6.99
CA ASP A 39 6.43 13.08 -6.52
C ASP A 39 6.38 12.71 -5.02
N LEU A 40 7.52 12.61 -4.33
CA LEU A 40 7.58 12.31 -2.90
C LEU A 40 6.74 13.27 -2.04
N PRO A 41 6.76 14.61 -2.25
CA PRO A 41 5.92 15.52 -1.44
C PRO A 41 4.42 15.22 -1.54
N PHE A 42 3.98 14.80 -2.74
CA PHE A 42 2.59 14.38 -2.95
C PHE A 42 2.30 13.09 -2.16
N PHE A 43 3.15 12.07 -2.29
CA PHE A 43 2.94 10.79 -1.58
C PHE A 43 3.05 10.90 -0.06
N ILE A 44 3.93 11.75 0.47
CA ILE A 44 4.04 12.01 1.91
C ILE A 44 2.71 12.58 2.44
N THR A 45 2.13 13.55 1.73
CA THR A 45 0.82 14.12 2.09
C THR A 45 -0.28 13.07 1.99
N PHE A 46 -0.34 12.36 0.86
CA PHE A 46 -1.30 11.28 0.61
C PHE A 46 -1.28 10.21 1.72
N PHE A 47 -0.10 9.75 2.14
CA PHE A 47 0.01 8.71 3.17
C PHE A 47 -0.31 9.23 4.57
N ARG A 48 -0.07 10.51 4.85
CA ARG A 48 -0.53 11.12 6.11
C ARG A 48 -2.05 11.18 6.18
N GLU A 49 -2.70 11.57 5.08
CA GLU A 49 -4.16 11.58 4.97
C GLU A 49 -4.73 10.17 5.15
N LEU A 50 -4.14 9.15 4.49
CA LEU A 50 -4.56 7.76 4.67
C LEU A 50 -4.33 7.26 6.10
N HIS A 51 -3.20 7.56 6.72
CA HIS A 51 -2.96 7.20 8.12
C HIS A 51 -4.05 7.79 9.04
N SER A 52 -4.34 9.09 8.93
CA SER A 52 -5.40 9.73 9.71
C SER A 52 -6.77 9.11 9.42
N TYR A 53 -7.08 8.88 8.15
CA TYR A 53 -8.34 8.28 7.74
C TYR A 53 -8.56 6.89 8.36
N TYR A 54 -7.59 5.99 8.25
CA TYR A 54 -7.71 4.64 8.79
C TYR A 54 -7.66 4.61 10.32
N ALA A 55 -6.84 5.46 10.95
CA ALA A 55 -6.81 5.60 12.40
C ALA A 55 -8.16 6.08 12.96
N ASP A 56 -8.79 7.08 12.31
CA ASP A 56 -10.10 7.55 12.71
C ASP A 56 -11.16 6.46 12.46
N ARG A 57 -11.12 5.78 11.31
CA ARG A 57 -12.06 4.71 10.95
C ARG A 57 -12.03 3.52 11.92
N ALA A 58 -10.88 3.21 12.52
CA ALA A 58 -10.77 2.17 13.54
C ALA A 58 -11.80 2.38 14.67
N SER A 59 -12.08 3.61 15.07
CA SER A 59 -13.07 3.90 16.14
C SER A 59 -14.53 3.61 15.75
N TRP A 60 -14.82 3.43 14.45
CA TRP A 60 -16.17 3.27 13.91
C TRP A 60 -16.49 1.84 13.44
N VAL A 61 -15.52 0.93 13.48
CA VAL A 61 -15.69 -0.47 13.04
C VAL A 61 -15.73 -1.44 14.22
N PRO A 62 -16.33 -2.63 14.07
CA PRO A 62 -16.32 -3.66 15.10
C PRO A 62 -14.89 -4.03 15.50
N GLU A 63 -14.68 -4.45 16.76
CA GLU A 63 -13.38 -4.77 17.34
C GLU A 63 -12.52 -5.72 16.47
N SER A 64 -13.16 -6.72 15.85
CA SER A 64 -12.49 -7.66 14.93
C SER A 64 -11.85 -6.98 13.72
N TYR A 65 -12.37 -5.82 13.30
CA TYR A 65 -11.84 -5.03 12.18
C TYR A 65 -10.95 -3.87 12.63
N GLN A 66 -10.97 -3.48 13.91
CA GLN A 66 -10.16 -2.36 14.42
C GLN A 66 -8.67 -2.63 14.23
N ARG A 67 -8.23 -3.85 14.59
CA ARG A 67 -6.85 -4.28 14.42
C ARG A 67 -6.34 -4.15 12.99
N TYR A 68 -7.21 -4.41 12.01
CA TYR A 68 -6.88 -4.26 10.60
C TYR A 68 -6.70 -2.80 10.21
N MET A 69 -7.62 -1.93 10.65
CA MET A 69 -7.53 -0.49 10.39
C MET A 69 -6.28 0.12 11.02
N ASP A 70 -5.96 -0.25 12.27
CA ASP A 70 -4.76 0.21 12.97
C ASP A 70 -3.47 -0.23 12.26
N GLU A 71 -3.42 -1.48 11.79
CA GLU A 71 -2.28 -2.01 11.04
C GLU A 71 -2.05 -1.23 9.74
N ILE A 72 -3.13 -0.95 9.00
CA ILE A 72 -3.06 -0.18 7.75
C ILE A 72 -2.63 1.25 8.03
N ALA A 73 -3.19 1.89 9.06
CA ALA A 73 -2.81 3.24 9.46
C ALA A 73 -1.31 3.28 9.78
N GLN A 74 -0.82 2.35 10.60
CA GLN A 74 0.58 2.27 10.99
C GLN A 74 1.50 2.07 9.78
N PHE A 75 1.11 1.23 8.82
CA PHE A 75 1.84 1.06 7.57
C PHE A 75 2.02 2.39 6.83
N PHE A 76 0.95 3.17 6.63
CA PHE A 76 1.06 4.46 5.93
C PHE A 76 1.91 5.47 6.69
N LYS A 77 1.83 5.47 8.02
CA LYS A 77 2.68 6.31 8.86
C LYS A 77 4.16 5.99 8.68
N GLU A 78 4.53 4.71 8.74
CA GLU A 78 5.92 4.25 8.54
C GLU A 78 6.44 4.66 7.17
N GLN A 79 5.67 4.36 6.12
CA GLN A 79 6.04 4.72 4.75
C GLN A 79 6.19 6.24 4.57
N SER A 80 5.33 7.05 5.19
CA SER A 80 5.46 8.51 5.14
C SER A 80 6.76 9.00 5.82
N ASN A 81 7.16 8.39 6.94
CA ASN A 81 8.37 8.74 7.66
C ASN A 81 9.64 8.33 6.88
N GLU A 82 9.63 7.15 6.27
CA GLU A 82 10.71 6.69 5.40
C GLU A 82 10.89 7.61 4.19
N MET A 83 9.78 8.01 3.54
CA MET A 83 9.83 8.98 2.43
C MET A 83 10.39 10.34 2.86
N ILE A 84 10.02 10.84 4.05
CA ILE A 84 10.56 12.08 4.61
C ILE A 84 12.08 11.95 4.81
N TYR A 85 12.55 10.84 5.37
CA TYR A 85 13.97 10.59 5.55
C TYR A 85 14.71 10.57 4.20
N CYS A 86 14.13 9.91 3.19
CA CYS A 86 14.67 9.87 1.83
C CYS A 86 14.61 11.22 1.10
N SER A 87 13.73 12.13 1.50
CA SER A 87 13.64 13.48 0.92
C SER A 87 14.82 14.38 1.30
N SER A 88 15.60 14.01 2.32
CA SER A 88 16.82 14.74 2.71
C SER A 88 17.84 14.80 1.56
N ILE A 89 18.57 15.92 1.48
CA ILE A 89 19.51 16.27 0.39
C ILE A 89 20.62 15.22 0.19
N GLN A 90 20.84 14.34 1.17
CA GLN A 90 21.93 13.36 1.18
C GLN A 90 21.66 12.10 0.35
N THR A 91 20.43 11.88 -0.13
CA THR A 91 20.11 10.70 -0.97
C THR A 91 20.20 11.07 -2.44
N GLU A 92 20.88 10.27 -3.28
CA GLU A 92 20.91 10.45 -4.76
C GLU A 92 19.80 9.66 -5.49
N ALA A 93 18.89 9.03 -4.74
CA ALA A 93 17.86 8.16 -5.32
C ALA A 93 16.90 8.95 -6.23
N LYS A 94 16.73 8.46 -7.47
CA LYS A 94 15.80 9.03 -8.47
C LYS A 94 14.36 8.55 -8.29
N SER A 95 14.18 7.44 -7.60
CA SER A 95 12.89 6.81 -7.33
C SER A 95 12.87 6.25 -5.91
N TYR A 96 11.67 6.15 -5.36
CA TYR A 96 11.38 5.49 -4.11
C TYR A 96 10.45 4.31 -4.38
N VAL A 97 10.58 3.24 -3.61
CA VAL A 97 9.79 2.02 -3.78
C VAL A 97 8.90 1.87 -2.55
N ILE A 98 7.60 1.74 -2.78
CA ILE A 98 6.62 1.49 -1.73
C ILE A 98 6.22 0.01 -1.80
N PRO A 99 6.56 -0.81 -0.80
CA PRO A 99 6.12 -2.20 -0.75
C PRO A 99 4.70 -2.27 -0.19
N PHE A 100 3.70 -2.53 -1.04
CA PHE A 100 2.34 -2.79 -0.58
C PHE A 100 2.12 -4.29 -0.39
N THR A 101 1.60 -4.67 0.77
CA THR A 101 1.07 -6.03 0.99
C THR A 101 -0.26 -6.19 0.28
N ASP A 102 -0.66 -7.43 -0.03
CA ASP A 102 -1.97 -7.69 -0.64
C ASP A 102 -3.12 -7.21 0.26
N PHE A 103 -2.93 -7.24 1.58
CA PHE A 103 -3.88 -6.71 2.54
C PHE A 103 -4.04 -5.20 2.43
N VAL A 104 -2.94 -4.43 2.42
CA VAL A 104 -3.00 -2.97 2.22
C VAL A 104 -3.62 -2.64 0.87
N ALA A 105 -3.24 -3.35 -0.19
CA ALA A 105 -3.81 -3.17 -1.51
C ALA A 105 -5.32 -3.45 -1.54
N ALA A 106 -5.79 -4.47 -0.81
CA ALA A 106 -7.20 -4.80 -0.74
C ALA A 106 -8.04 -3.68 -0.12
N PHE A 107 -7.58 -3.11 1.00
CA PHE A 107 -8.27 -1.99 1.62
C PHE A 107 -8.22 -0.72 0.76
N MET A 108 -7.07 -0.43 0.14
CA MET A 108 -6.95 0.70 -0.77
C MET A 108 -7.90 0.59 -1.97
N LEU A 109 -8.12 -0.63 -2.48
CA LEU A 109 -9.10 -0.89 -3.55
C LEU A 109 -10.53 -0.72 -3.06
N ALA A 110 -10.90 -1.30 -1.92
CA ALA A 110 -12.25 -1.23 -1.38
C ALA A 110 -12.68 0.20 -1.01
N ASP A 111 -11.75 1.00 -0.52
CA ASP A 111 -12.01 2.39 -0.14
C ASP A 111 -11.85 3.38 -1.30
N GLU A 112 -11.57 2.87 -2.49
CA GLU A 112 -11.27 3.67 -3.69
C GLU A 112 -10.30 4.81 -3.32
N ALA A 113 -9.25 4.50 -2.56
CA ALA A 113 -8.46 5.50 -1.82
C ALA A 113 -7.94 6.64 -2.71
N PHE A 114 -7.56 6.32 -3.94
CA PHE A 114 -7.15 7.30 -4.94
C PHE A 114 -8.31 8.19 -5.44
N GLU A 115 -9.52 7.65 -5.61
CA GLU A 115 -10.71 8.41 -6.04
C GLU A 115 -11.27 9.31 -4.94
N ARG A 116 -11.20 8.85 -3.69
CA ARG A 116 -11.66 9.63 -2.54
C ARG A 116 -10.85 10.90 -2.36
N ILE A 117 -9.52 10.78 -2.44
CA ILE A 117 -8.62 11.94 -2.37
C ILE A 117 -8.78 12.85 -3.59
N PHE A 118 -9.08 12.27 -4.77
CA PHE A 118 -9.44 13.06 -5.94
C PHE A 118 -10.71 13.91 -5.73
N LYS A 119 -11.73 13.37 -5.05
CA LYS A 119 -12.98 14.08 -4.75
C LYS A 119 -12.83 15.09 -3.61
N GLU A 120 -12.06 14.77 -2.58
CA GLU A 120 -11.95 15.57 -1.35
C GLU A 120 -10.92 16.70 -1.48
N SER A 121 -9.86 16.52 -2.29
CA SER A 121 -8.81 17.52 -2.44
C SER A 121 -9.06 18.46 -3.62
N LYS A 122 -9.94 19.46 -3.43
CA LYS A 122 -10.08 20.62 -4.35
C LYS A 122 -8.76 21.37 -4.60
N GLN A 123 -7.74 21.14 -3.76
CA GLN A 123 -6.41 21.75 -3.86
C GLN A 123 -5.44 20.97 -4.76
N MET A 124 -5.80 19.77 -5.23
CA MET A 124 -4.93 18.87 -5.98
C MET A 124 -5.35 18.65 -7.44
N GLU A 125 -6.13 19.56 -8.01
CA GLU A 125 -6.49 19.55 -9.43
C GLU A 125 -5.23 19.54 -10.33
N HIS A 126 -4.16 20.23 -9.91
CA HIS A 126 -2.85 20.22 -10.57
C HIS A 126 -2.05 18.90 -10.40
N HIS A 127 -2.54 17.95 -9.60
CA HIS A 127 -1.93 16.63 -9.40
C HIS A 127 -2.75 15.51 -10.04
N PHE A 128 -3.82 15.82 -10.76
CA PHE A 128 -4.67 14.82 -11.42
C PHE A 128 -3.87 13.81 -12.26
N GLU A 129 -2.99 14.31 -13.15
CA GLU A 129 -2.16 13.45 -14.00
C GLU A 129 -1.22 12.54 -13.18
N LYS A 130 -0.73 13.03 -12.04
CA LYS A 130 0.13 12.25 -11.13
C LYS A 130 -0.67 11.13 -10.47
N VAL A 131 -1.80 11.49 -9.86
CA VAL A 131 -2.73 10.54 -9.22
C VAL A 131 -3.14 9.47 -10.22
N LEU A 132 -3.59 9.88 -11.42
CA LEU A 132 -4.03 8.96 -12.48
C LEU A 132 -2.90 8.03 -12.93
N THR A 133 -1.66 8.54 -13.03
CA THR A 133 -0.50 7.72 -13.38
C THR A 133 -0.24 6.64 -12.34
N TYR A 134 -0.23 6.99 -11.05
CA TYR A 134 0.04 6.03 -9.99
C TYR A 134 -1.15 5.10 -9.73
N TYR A 135 -2.38 5.57 -9.86
CA TYR A 135 -3.58 4.76 -9.81
C TYR A 135 -3.59 3.68 -10.90
N LYS A 136 -3.28 4.05 -12.14
CA LYS A 136 -3.15 3.06 -13.23
C LYS A 136 -2.09 2.00 -12.94
N ARG A 137 -0.94 2.40 -12.38
CA ARG A 137 0.13 1.45 -12.00
C ARG A 137 -0.31 0.54 -10.86
N PHE A 138 -0.95 1.12 -9.84
CA PHE A 138 -1.53 0.38 -8.72
C PHE A 138 -2.52 -0.67 -9.22
N ASN A 139 -3.50 -0.29 -10.06
CA ASN A 139 -4.47 -1.22 -10.63
C ASN A 139 -3.87 -2.31 -11.53
N LEU A 140 -2.71 -2.06 -12.16
CA LEU A 140 -2.02 -3.08 -12.98
C LEU A 140 -1.28 -4.11 -12.13
N LEU A 141 -0.90 -3.74 -10.91
CA LEU A 141 -0.12 -4.58 -10.00
C LEU A 141 -1.02 -5.28 -8.97
N ALA A 142 -2.05 -4.60 -8.48
CA ALA A 142 -3.03 -5.14 -7.55
C ALA A 142 -3.99 -6.10 -8.27
N ASP A 143 -4.27 -7.23 -7.65
CA ASP A 143 -5.27 -8.19 -8.11
C ASP A 143 -6.59 -7.93 -7.37
N ALA A 144 -7.56 -7.34 -8.07
CA ALA A 144 -8.86 -6.98 -7.50
C ALA A 144 -9.66 -8.20 -7.02
N ASN A 145 -9.55 -9.35 -7.69
CA ASN A 145 -10.26 -10.56 -7.29
C ASN A 145 -9.66 -11.13 -6.01
N LYS A 146 -8.33 -11.15 -5.94
CA LYS A 146 -7.61 -11.57 -4.72
C LYS A 146 -7.90 -10.62 -3.56
N ALA A 147 -7.89 -9.31 -3.82
CA ALA A 147 -8.26 -8.30 -2.84
C ALA A 147 -9.67 -8.52 -2.29
N GLN A 148 -10.67 -8.70 -3.17
CA GLN A 148 -12.05 -8.96 -2.75
C GLN A 148 -12.14 -10.24 -1.92
N PHE A 149 -11.48 -11.33 -2.35
CA PHE A 149 -11.43 -12.56 -1.59
C PHE A 149 -10.85 -12.35 -0.18
N ILE A 150 -9.75 -11.60 -0.05
CA ILE A 150 -9.14 -11.29 1.25
C ILE A 150 -10.16 -10.56 2.13
N LEU A 151 -10.83 -9.53 1.60
CA LEU A 151 -11.80 -8.73 2.35
C LEU A 151 -12.99 -9.56 2.85
N ASP A 152 -13.52 -10.43 1.98
CA ASP A 152 -14.68 -11.28 2.30
C ASP A 152 -14.37 -12.29 3.42
N HIS A 153 -13.09 -12.72 3.53
CA HIS A 153 -12.66 -13.76 4.47
C HIS A 153 -11.79 -13.23 5.61
N LEU A 154 -11.65 -11.90 5.76
CA LEU A 154 -10.88 -11.27 6.82
C LEU A 154 -11.17 -11.85 8.22
N PRO A 155 -12.44 -12.06 8.63
CA PRO A 155 -12.73 -12.64 9.93
C PRO A 155 -12.16 -14.05 10.10
N GLU A 156 -12.24 -14.88 9.06
CA GLU A 156 -11.85 -16.30 9.08
C GLU A 156 -10.33 -16.48 9.07
N LEU A 157 -9.61 -15.55 8.42
CA LEU A 157 -8.15 -15.57 8.30
C LEU A 157 -7.42 -15.34 9.64
N VAL A 158 -8.10 -14.79 10.65
CA VAL A 158 -7.54 -14.60 12.01
C VAL A 158 -7.78 -15.80 12.93
N TYR A 159 -8.80 -16.61 12.68
CA TYR A 159 -9.18 -17.74 13.55
C TYR A 159 -8.29 -19.00 13.43
N HIS A 160 -7.23 -18.96 12.62
CA HIS A 160 -6.35 -20.11 12.38
C HIS A 160 -5.01 -20.07 13.13
N HIS A 161 -4.90 -19.27 14.18
CA HIS A 161 -3.75 -19.31 15.09
C HIS A 161 -4.19 -19.43 16.54
N ASP A 162 -4.56 -20.65 16.92
CA ASP A 162 -4.32 -21.21 18.27
C ASP A 162 -3.43 -22.46 18.11
#